data_AF-A0A1F3JN05-F1
#
_entry.id   AF-A0A1F3JN05-F1
#
_cell.length_a   1.000
_cell.length_b   1.000
_cell.length_c   1.000
_cell.angle_alpha   90.00
_cell.angle_beta   90.00
_cell.angle_gamma   90.00
#
_symmetry.space_group_name_H-M   'P 1'
#
loop_
_entity.id
_entity.type
_entity.pdbx_description
1 polymer ?
#
loop_
_entity_poly.entity_id
_entity_poly.type
_entity_poly.pdbx_seq_one_letter_code
_entity_poly.pdbx_strand_id
1 'polypeptide(L)'
;MIDLSFSRVENICLQNGFKRLKQIKPDFTYQKWFFDKTIDKTNIDNFSFYTDSYKSIEVESISAKSIVGTTHSNYINLMWIEMLGGLDRFDSNVGSKNEMLQQFMNTQKQEKKVSKYGDFYIISGEGNHRICLSKFLDIDITNAQVSECEFNDKYYTCWHELKKRTIVPINLSNNLWKFLLYNVIITVKNEQIRDFIDSYDNAENTSKWRSFFGGNKSKIEINKHTDLANPVLTKIINQHKRLIDIKDEHGLHADAVHIDKTLKWNHIS
;
A
#
# COMPACT_ATOMS: atom_id res chain seq x y z
N MET A 1 32.06 -1.27 -14.64
CA MET A 1 32.80 -0.57 -13.58
C MET A 1 31.80 0.35 -12.92
N ILE A 2 31.35 0.06 -11.70
CA ILE A 2 30.37 0.92 -11.01
C ILE A 2 31.18 2.02 -10.33
N ASP A 3 30.94 3.26 -10.73
CA ASP A 3 31.57 4.43 -10.14
C ASP A 3 30.99 4.64 -8.72
N LEU A 4 31.87 4.58 -7.72
CA LEU A 4 31.54 4.69 -6.30
C LEU A 4 32.00 6.04 -5.75
N SER A 5 31.82 7.14 -6.49
CA SER A 5 32.09 8.49 -6.00
C SER A 5 31.02 8.93 -4.97
N PHE A 6 31.04 8.34 -3.78
CA PHE A 6 30.22 8.77 -2.64
C PHE A 6 30.89 9.97 -1.94
N SER A 7 30.10 11.03 -1.71
CA SER A 7 30.50 12.20 -0.93
C SER A 7 31.01 11.80 0.47
N ARG A 8 32.06 12.45 0.95
CA ARG A 8 32.82 12.24 2.21
C ARG A 8 32.02 12.42 3.52
N VAL A 9 30.84 11.86 3.64
CA VAL A 9 30.25 11.49 4.93
C VAL A 9 30.27 9.96 4.95
N GLU A 10 31.27 9.39 5.61
CA GLU A 10 31.43 7.95 5.72
C GLU A 10 30.20 7.34 6.38
N ASN A 11 29.39 6.63 5.60
CA ASN A 11 28.26 5.89 6.12
C ASN A 11 28.80 4.68 6.90
N ILE A 12 28.87 4.82 8.23
CA ILE A 12 29.39 3.79 9.15
C ILE A 12 28.67 2.45 8.96
N CYS A 13 27.35 2.47 8.74
CA CYS A 13 26.58 1.25 8.48
C CYS A 13 27.03 0.56 7.19
N LEU A 14 27.31 1.31 6.12
CA LEU A 14 27.83 0.74 4.87
C LEU A 14 29.19 0.08 5.07
N GLN A 15 30.12 0.76 5.75
CA GLN A 15 31.45 0.21 6.03
C GLN A 15 31.38 -1.05 6.92
N ASN A 16 30.60 -0.97 8.00
CA ASN A 16 30.36 -2.10 8.90
C ASN A 16 29.70 -3.27 8.15
N GLY A 17 28.80 -2.98 7.22
CA GLY A 17 28.16 -3.97 6.36
C GLY A 17 29.17 -4.80 5.58
N PHE A 18 30.10 -4.14 4.88
CA PHE A 18 31.15 -4.86 4.14
C PHE A 18 32.13 -5.59 5.05
N LYS A 19 32.47 -5.01 6.21
CA LYS A 19 33.31 -5.69 7.22
C LYS A 19 32.66 -7.00 7.67
N ARG A 20 31.36 -6.96 8.00
CA ARG A 20 30.58 -8.14 8.41
C ARG A 20 30.41 -9.13 7.26
N LEU A 21 30.15 -8.65 6.04
CA LEU A 21 30.05 -9.50 4.86
C LEU A 21 31.33 -10.31 4.63
N LYS A 22 32.50 -9.66 4.78
CA LYS A 22 33.80 -10.33 4.69
C LYS A 22 34.01 -11.37 5.79
N GLN A 23 33.45 -11.16 6.98
CA GLN A 23 33.52 -12.15 8.08
C GLN A 23 32.65 -13.39 7.80
N ILE A 24 31.42 -13.20 7.27
CA ILE A 24 30.48 -14.31 7.02
C ILE A 24 30.77 -15.05 5.70
N LYS A 25 31.27 -14.33 4.69
CA LYS A 25 31.53 -14.85 3.34
C LYS A 25 32.80 -14.20 2.77
N PRO A 26 34.01 -14.64 3.18
CA PRO A 26 35.27 -14.01 2.78
C PRO A 26 35.47 -13.87 1.26
N ASP A 27 34.98 -14.86 0.50
CA ASP A 27 35.11 -14.93 -0.96
C ASP A 27 33.87 -14.38 -1.69
N PHE A 28 33.17 -13.42 -1.08
CA PHE A 28 32.00 -12.82 -1.73
C PHE A 28 32.41 -12.03 -2.98
N THR A 29 31.58 -12.11 -4.01
CA THR A 29 31.60 -11.16 -5.12
C THR A 29 30.57 -10.08 -4.86
N TYR A 30 30.86 -8.85 -5.30
CA TYR A 30 29.89 -7.76 -5.23
C TYR A 30 28.66 -8.11 -6.07
N GLN A 31 27.50 -8.11 -5.43
CA GLN A 31 26.22 -8.33 -6.10
C GLN A 31 25.43 -7.03 -6.11
N LYS A 32 24.73 -6.76 -7.23
CA LYS A 32 23.94 -5.53 -7.40
C LYS A 32 22.96 -5.33 -6.24
N TRP A 33 22.32 -6.41 -5.79
CA TRP A 33 21.28 -6.35 -4.76
C TRP A 33 21.79 -5.91 -3.39
N PHE A 34 23.10 -5.94 -3.12
CA PHE A 34 23.66 -5.41 -1.87
C PHE A 34 23.29 -3.93 -1.69
N PHE A 35 23.16 -3.21 -2.81
CA PHE A 35 22.86 -1.79 -2.88
C PHE A 35 21.37 -1.50 -3.15
N ASP A 36 20.55 -2.53 -3.29
CA ASP A 36 19.11 -2.35 -3.38
C ASP A 36 18.59 -1.91 -2.01
N LYS A 37 17.75 -0.88 -2.02
CA LYS A 37 17.09 -0.39 -0.81
C LYS A 37 15.98 -1.34 -0.41
N THR A 38 15.86 -1.60 0.89
CA THR A 38 14.66 -2.19 1.47
C THR A 38 13.47 -1.26 1.23
N ILE A 39 12.37 -1.82 0.76
CA ILE A 39 11.15 -1.04 0.50
C ILE A 39 10.15 -1.18 1.64
N ASP A 40 9.30 -0.17 1.82
CA ASP A 40 8.06 -0.30 2.59
C ASP A 40 7.01 -1.05 1.75
N LYS A 41 6.01 -1.65 2.41
CA LYS A 41 4.91 -2.33 1.71
C LYS A 41 4.14 -1.39 0.75
N THR A 42 4.04 -0.10 1.06
CA THR A 42 3.35 0.89 0.22
C THR A 42 4.06 1.16 -1.10
N ASN A 43 5.33 0.78 -1.23
CA ASN A 43 6.10 0.87 -2.47
C ASN A 43 5.90 -0.34 -3.39
N ILE A 44 5.12 -1.35 -2.97
CA ILE A 44 4.74 -2.46 -3.85
C ILE A 44 3.74 -1.94 -4.88
N ASP A 45 3.95 -2.33 -6.13
CA ASP A 45 3.06 -1.95 -7.22
C ASP A 45 1.62 -2.33 -6.90
N ASN A 46 0.72 -1.36 -7.05
CA ASN A 46 -0.71 -1.55 -6.81
C ASN A 46 -1.03 -2.01 -5.37
N PHE A 47 -0.17 -1.67 -4.38
CA PHE A 47 -0.34 -2.04 -2.97
C PHE A 47 -1.75 -1.79 -2.43
N SER A 48 -2.40 -0.68 -2.82
CA SER A 48 -3.76 -0.31 -2.37
C SER A 48 -4.86 -1.32 -2.76
N PHE A 49 -4.57 -2.25 -3.67
CA PHE A 49 -5.50 -3.29 -4.11
C PHE A 49 -5.23 -4.65 -3.47
N TYR A 50 -4.18 -4.76 -2.65
CA TYR A 50 -3.98 -5.93 -1.81
C TYR A 50 -4.82 -5.83 -0.56
N THR A 51 -5.52 -6.90 -0.22
CA THR A 51 -6.25 -7.04 1.03
C THR A 51 -5.50 -8.01 1.94
N ASP A 52 -5.34 -7.64 3.20
CA ASP A 52 -4.79 -8.55 4.20
C ASP A 52 -5.72 -9.78 4.28
N SER A 53 -5.23 -10.95 3.87
CA SER A 53 -5.94 -12.17 4.24
C SER A 53 -5.60 -12.44 5.70
N TYR A 54 -6.61 -12.73 6.51
CA TYR A 54 -6.40 -13.11 7.92
C TYR A 54 -5.75 -14.51 8.05
N LYS A 55 -5.36 -15.14 6.94
CA LYS A 55 -4.72 -16.46 6.93
C LYS A 55 -3.22 -16.28 7.07
N SER A 56 -2.76 -16.43 8.30
CA SER A 56 -1.36 -16.71 8.57
C SER A 56 -1.10 -18.19 8.31
N ILE A 57 -0.21 -18.50 7.38
CA ILE A 57 0.22 -19.87 7.08
C ILE A 57 1.68 -20.00 7.54
N GLU A 58 1.97 -21.05 8.29
CA GLU A 58 3.36 -21.43 8.53
C GLU A 58 3.89 -22.13 7.28
N VAL A 59 4.99 -21.59 6.73
CA VAL A 59 5.62 -22.19 5.54
C VAL A 59 6.94 -22.81 5.92
N GLU A 60 7.23 -23.94 5.28
CA GLU A 60 8.44 -24.73 5.52
C GLU A 60 9.71 -23.95 5.17
N SER A 61 9.70 -23.26 4.02
CA SER A 61 10.85 -22.50 3.52
C SER A 61 10.43 -21.32 2.63
N ILE A 62 11.14 -20.20 2.75
CA ILE A 62 11.05 -19.04 1.85
C ILE A 62 12.45 -18.65 1.42
N SER A 63 12.66 -18.44 0.12
CA SER A 63 13.94 -17.90 -0.33
C SER A 63 14.19 -16.52 0.26
N ALA A 64 15.32 -16.32 0.95
CA ALA A 64 15.69 -15.01 1.46
C ALA A 64 15.88 -13.97 0.33
N LYS A 65 16.11 -14.43 -0.90
CA LYS A 65 16.22 -13.57 -2.09
C LYS A 65 14.88 -12.91 -2.47
N SER A 66 13.73 -13.57 -2.26
CA SER A 66 12.40 -13.02 -2.58
C SER A 66 11.89 -11.97 -1.57
N ILE A 67 12.61 -11.81 -0.45
CA ILE A 67 12.31 -10.77 0.54
C ILE A 67 12.95 -9.45 0.09
N VAL A 68 12.12 -8.44 -0.12
CA VAL A 68 12.52 -7.18 -0.75
C VAL A 68 12.45 -5.98 0.19
N GLY A 69 11.84 -6.12 1.35
CA GLY A 69 11.60 -4.98 2.22
C GLY A 69 11.21 -5.34 3.64
N THR A 70 10.82 -4.32 4.40
CA THR A 70 10.49 -4.41 5.82
C THR A 70 9.48 -3.32 6.20
N THR A 71 8.63 -3.59 7.19
CA THR A 71 7.74 -2.59 7.79
C THR A 71 8.41 -1.82 8.94
N HIS A 72 9.62 -2.19 9.34
CA HIS A 72 10.31 -1.57 10.47
C HIS A 72 10.99 -0.27 10.04
N SER A 73 10.53 0.86 10.59
CA SER A 73 10.97 2.23 10.23
C SER A 73 12.49 2.42 10.18
N ASN A 74 13.23 1.86 11.13
CA ASN A 74 14.70 2.02 11.18
C ASN A 74 15.43 1.34 10.02
N TYR A 75 14.80 0.38 9.33
CA TYR A 75 15.44 -0.39 8.27
C TYR A 75 14.90 -0.05 6.89
N ILE A 76 13.77 0.64 6.77
CA ILE A 76 13.21 1.08 5.49
C ILE A 76 14.18 2.06 4.80
N ASN A 77 14.30 1.96 3.48
CA ASN A 77 15.17 2.78 2.62
C ASN A 77 16.68 2.62 2.86
N LEU A 78 17.10 1.72 3.76
CA LEU A 78 18.49 1.31 3.87
C LEU A 78 18.83 0.30 2.77
N MET A 79 20.04 0.39 2.23
CA MET A 79 20.57 -0.69 1.41
C MET A 79 20.70 -1.97 2.25
N TRP A 80 20.52 -3.14 1.64
CA TRP A 80 20.70 -4.41 2.36
C TRP A 80 22.07 -4.50 3.07
N ILE A 81 23.13 -3.98 2.44
CA ILE A 81 24.46 -3.96 3.04
C ILE A 81 24.55 -3.01 4.25
N GLU A 82 23.84 -1.88 4.24
CA GLU A 82 23.78 -0.97 5.38
C GLU A 82 22.99 -1.60 6.53
N MET A 83 21.89 -2.28 6.21
CA MET A 83 21.11 -3.05 7.19
C MET A 83 21.99 -4.13 7.85
N LEU A 84 22.82 -4.85 7.08
CA LEU A 84 23.79 -5.80 7.63
C LEU A 84 24.79 -5.13 8.59
N GLY A 85 25.24 -3.91 8.28
CA GLY A 85 26.14 -3.14 9.14
C GLY A 85 25.50 -2.53 10.38
N GLY A 86 24.18 -2.30 10.36
CA GLY A 86 23.38 -1.77 11.47
C GLY A 86 22.77 -2.82 12.39
N LEU A 87 23.08 -4.10 12.23
CA LEU A 87 22.62 -5.14 13.16
C LEU A 87 23.33 -4.99 14.52
N ASP A 88 22.69 -4.37 15.50
CA ASP A 88 23.29 -4.13 16.84
C ASP A 88 23.68 -5.42 17.58
N ARG A 89 22.98 -6.53 17.29
CA ARG A 89 23.19 -7.84 17.92
C ARG A 89 24.25 -8.70 17.20
N PHE A 90 24.88 -8.17 16.16
CA PHE A 90 25.98 -8.86 15.49
C PHE A 90 27.26 -8.56 16.27
N ASP A 91 27.57 -9.42 17.24
CA ASP A 91 28.79 -9.32 18.03
C ASP A 91 30.00 -9.50 17.11
N SER A 92 30.82 -8.46 17.00
CA SER A 92 32.06 -8.49 16.22
C SER A 92 33.09 -9.47 16.77
N ASN A 93 32.86 -10.03 17.96
CA ASN A 93 33.77 -10.95 18.64
C ASN A 93 33.50 -12.44 18.36
N VAL A 94 32.53 -12.79 17.50
CA VAL A 94 32.36 -14.19 17.09
C VAL A 94 33.52 -14.57 16.16
N GLY A 95 34.44 -15.39 16.68
CA GLY A 95 35.80 -15.59 16.15
C GLY A 95 35.89 -16.39 14.86
N SER A 96 34.86 -17.17 14.52
CA SER A 96 34.85 -17.96 13.28
C SER A 96 33.51 -17.95 12.55
N LYS A 97 33.56 -18.06 11.21
CA LYS A 97 32.39 -18.27 10.33
C LYS A 97 31.47 -19.39 10.82
N ASN A 98 32.05 -20.48 11.33
CA ASN A 98 31.31 -21.65 11.78
C ASN A 98 30.50 -21.37 13.06
N GLU A 99 31.05 -20.61 14.00
CA GLU A 99 30.32 -20.20 15.20
C GLU A 99 29.16 -19.26 14.86
N MET A 100 29.37 -18.31 13.95
CA MET A 100 28.28 -17.44 13.47
C MET A 100 27.18 -18.23 12.77
N LEU A 101 27.55 -19.19 11.92
CA LEU A 101 26.60 -20.09 11.28
C LEU A 101 25.84 -20.93 12.30
N GLN A 102 26.51 -21.51 13.31
CA GLN A 102 25.84 -22.29 14.34
C GLN A 102 24.90 -21.44 15.20
N GLN A 103 25.33 -20.25 15.63
CA GLN A 103 24.46 -19.31 16.34
C GLN A 103 23.24 -18.95 15.50
N PHE A 104 23.44 -18.64 14.22
CA PHE A 104 22.36 -18.35 13.29
C PHE A 104 21.40 -19.53 13.14
N MET A 105 21.90 -20.75 12.92
CA MET A 105 21.07 -21.96 12.82
C MET A 105 20.28 -22.22 14.11
N ASN A 106 20.83 -21.91 15.27
CA ASN A 106 20.09 -22.00 16.54
C ASN A 106 18.95 -20.96 16.61
N THR A 107 19.15 -19.77 16.03
CA THR A 107 18.10 -18.74 15.93
C THR A 107 17.07 -19.01 14.85
N GLN A 108 17.30 -19.97 13.93
CA GLN A 108 16.29 -20.38 12.94
C GLN A 108 15.04 -21.01 13.57
N LYS A 109 15.08 -21.39 14.84
CA LYS A 109 13.90 -21.87 15.59
C LYS A 109 13.00 -20.73 16.08
N GLN A 110 13.47 -19.48 16.01
CA GLN A 110 12.70 -18.32 16.44
C GLN A 110 11.76 -17.87 15.33
N GLU A 111 10.58 -17.38 15.72
CA GLU A 111 9.55 -16.93 14.80
C GLU A 111 10.07 -15.80 13.90
N LYS A 112 9.71 -15.86 12.61
CA LYS A 112 9.89 -14.75 11.66
C LYS A 112 8.56 -14.49 11.01
N LYS A 113 8.21 -13.22 10.87
CA LYS A 113 6.93 -12.82 10.30
C LYS A 113 7.15 -12.06 9.01
N VAL A 114 6.53 -12.52 7.94
CA VAL A 114 6.56 -11.87 6.64
C VAL A 114 5.14 -11.73 6.07
N SER A 115 4.92 -10.65 5.34
CA SER A 115 3.72 -10.45 4.52
C SER A 115 4.07 -10.69 3.06
N LYS A 116 3.23 -11.46 2.36
CA LYS A 116 3.42 -11.79 0.94
C LYS A 116 2.45 -10.99 0.09
N TYR A 117 2.95 -10.33 -0.96
CA TYR A 117 2.19 -9.54 -1.92
C TYR A 117 2.56 -9.98 -3.33
N GLY A 118 1.77 -10.87 -3.93
CA GLY A 118 2.15 -11.53 -5.19
C GLY A 118 3.44 -12.33 -5.01
N ASP A 119 4.48 -12.00 -5.77
CA ASP A 119 5.79 -12.66 -5.69
C ASP A 119 6.75 -12.03 -4.66
N PHE A 120 6.34 -10.93 -4.01
CA PHE A 120 7.18 -10.17 -3.09
C PHE A 120 6.90 -10.50 -1.63
N TYR A 121 7.96 -10.56 -0.83
CA TYR A 121 7.86 -10.72 0.62
C TYR A 121 8.42 -9.49 1.34
N ILE A 122 7.69 -9.03 2.35
CA ILE A 122 8.07 -7.93 3.24
C ILE A 122 8.16 -8.47 4.67
N ILE A 123 9.23 -8.13 5.39
CA ILE A 123 9.36 -8.44 6.81
C ILE A 123 8.32 -7.62 7.57
N SER A 124 7.32 -8.26 8.19
CA SER A 124 6.16 -7.58 8.76
C SER A 124 6.17 -7.49 10.29
N GLY A 125 7.19 -8.05 10.93
CA GLY A 125 7.37 -7.99 12.38
C GLY A 125 8.78 -8.40 12.79
N GLU A 126 8.87 -9.42 13.64
CA GLU A 126 10.16 -9.92 14.10
C GLU A 126 10.95 -10.64 12.99
N GLY A 127 12.28 -10.67 13.16
CA GLY A 127 13.17 -11.44 12.30
C GLY A 127 13.99 -10.61 11.31
N ASN A 128 13.90 -9.27 11.33
CA ASN A 128 14.72 -8.38 10.48
C ASN A 128 16.21 -8.77 10.42
N HIS A 129 16.84 -8.95 11.59
CA HIS A 129 18.26 -9.32 11.67
C HIS A 129 18.53 -10.72 11.09
N ARG A 130 17.70 -11.71 11.46
CA ARG A 130 17.82 -13.10 11.02
C ARG A 130 17.64 -13.20 9.51
N ILE A 131 16.63 -12.54 8.95
CA ILE A 131 16.32 -12.55 7.53
C ILE A 131 17.43 -11.85 6.72
N CYS A 132 17.89 -10.67 7.17
CA CYS A 132 19.00 -9.97 6.53
C CYS A 132 20.24 -10.87 6.46
N LEU A 133 20.61 -11.50 7.57
CA LEU A 133 21.74 -12.42 7.62
C LEU A 133 21.55 -13.64 6.70
N SER A 134 20.34 -14.22 6.67
CA SER A 134 20.00 -15.34 5.78
C SER A 134 20.22 -15.00 4.31
N LYS A 135 19.85 -13.77 3.91
CA LYS A 135 20.02 -13.26 2.53
C LYS A 135 21.49 -13.23 2.11
N PHE A 136 22.38 -12.78 2.99
CA PHE A 136 23.82 -12.73 2.70
C PHE A 136 24.52 -14.10 2.81
N LEU A 137 23.98 -15.00 3.64
CA LEU A 137 24.46 -16.39 3.75
C LEU A 137 23.95 -17.29 2.63
N ASP A 138 23.00 -16.83 1.81
CA ASP A 138 22.30 -17.63 0.79
C ASP A 138 21.60 -18.85 1.39
N ILE A 139 20.93 -18.64 2.52
CA ILE A 139 20.16 -19.65 3.24
C ILE A 139 18.69 -19.23 3.23
N ASP A 140 17.81 -20.20 2.96
CA ASP A 140 16.37 -19.95 3.00
C ASP A 140 15.87 -19.73 4.44
N ILE A 141 14.78 -18.96 4.56
CA ILE A 141 14.10 -18.74 5.84
C ILE A 141 13.20 -19.94 6.12
N THR A 142 13.50 -20.70 7.16
CA THR A 142 12.64 -21.80 7.61
C THR A 142 11.71 -21.34 8.73
N ASN A 143 10.55 -22.00 8.86
CA ASN A 143 9.55 -21.75 9.92
C ASN A 143 9.13 -20.27 9.98
N ALA A 144 8.77 -19.72 8.82
CA ALA A 144 8.27 -18.36 8.73
C ALA A 144 6.75 -18.35 8.81
N GLN A 145 6.21 -17.43 9.60
CA GLN A 145 4.81 -17.09 9.60
C GLN A 145 4.54 -16.14 8.42
N VAL A 146 3.79 -16.60 7.42
CA VAL A 146 3.44 -15.83 6.22
C VAL A 146 2.01 -15.35 6.33
N SER A 147 1.81 -14.05 6.33
CA SER A 147 0.49 -13.44 6.08
C SER A 147 0.37 -13.15 4.59
N GLU A 148 -0.42 -13.95 3.87
CA GLU A 148 -0.63 -13.72 2.43
C GLU A 148 -1.63 -12.60 2.21
N CYS A 149 -1.25 -11.59 1.45
CA CYS A 149 -2.14 -10.50 1.04
C CYS A 149 -2.60 -10.81 -0.38
N GLU A 150 -3.93 -10.93 -0.55
CA GLU A 150 -4.54 -11.29 -1.83
C GLU A 150 -4.79 -10.04 -2.67
N PHE A 151 -4.47 -10.10 -3.96
CA PHE A 151 -4.74 -9.01 -4.89
C PHE A 151 -6.21 -9.01 -5.30
N ASN A 152 -6.88 -7.86 -5.17
CA ASN A 152 -8.28 -7.72 -5.55
C ASN A 152 -8.42 -7.26 -7.00
N ASP A 153 -8.37 -8.21 -7.94
CA ASP A 153 -8.52 -7.97 -9.39
C ASP A 153 -9.79 -7.20 -9.74
N LYS A 154 -10.89 -7.48 -9.02
CA LYS A 154 -12.18 -6.81 -9.24
C LYS A 154 -12.06 -5.32 -8.95
N TYR A 155 -11.44 -4.95 -7.83
CA TYR A 155 -11.23 -3.55 -7.45
C TYR A 155 -10.24 -2.87 -8.39
N TYR A 156 -9.13 -3.52 -8.70
CA TYR A 156 -8.18 -3.00 -9.69
C TYR A 156 -8.85 -2.69 -11.03
N THR A 157 -9.71 -3.59 -11.52
CA THR A 157 -10.47 -3.39 -12.76
C THR A 157 -11.43 -2.19 -12.66
N CYS A 158 -12.20 -2.09 -11.57
CA CYS A 158 -13.12 -0.98 -11.34
C CYS A 158 -12.37 0.36 -11.29
N TRP A 159 -11.18 0.39 -10.68
CA TRP A 159 -10.35 1.59 -10.62
C TRP A 159 -9.94 2.08 -12.01
N HIS A 160 -9.47 1.18 -12.86
CA HIS A 160 -9.09 1.52 -14.24
C HIS A 160 -10.29 1.99 -15.07
N GLU A 161 -11.45 1.37 -14.87
CA GLU A 161 -12.70 1.80 -15.50
C GLU A 161 -13.08 3.24 -15.09
N LEU A 162 -12.99 3.56 -13.80
CA LEU A 162 -13.28 4.90 -13.30
C LEU A 162 -12.28 5.94 -13.83
N LYS A 163 -10.99 5.57 -13.87
CA LYS A 163 -9.94 6.44 -14.43
C LYS A 163 -10.18 6.75 -15.91
N LYS A 164 -10.62 5.78 -16.71
CA LYS A 164 -11.03 6.00 -18.11
C LYS A 164 -12.18 7.00 -18.25
N ARG A 165 -13.04 7.10 -17.23
CA ARG A 165 -14.16 8.05 -17.14
C ARG A 165 -13.75 9.39 -16.50
N THR A 166 -12.46 9.62 -16.31
CA THR A 166 -11.91 10.80 -15.62
C THR A 166 -12.39 10.96 -14.16
N ILE A 167 -12.89 9.88 -13.55
CA ILE A 167 -13.27 9.84 -12.15
C ILE A 167 -12.03 9.46 -11.36
N VAL A 168 -11.49 10.42 -10.60
CA VAL A 168 -10.25 10.22 -9.84
C VAL A 168 -10.60 9.85 -8.39
N PRO A 169 -10.21 8.66 -7.91
CA PRO A 169 -10.32 8.33 -6.50
C PRO A 169 -9.33 9.17 -5.69
N ILE A 170 -9.84 9.83 -4.65
CA ILE A 170 -9.07 10.63 -3.69
C ILE A 170 -8.57 9.74 -2.55
N ASN A 171 -9.30 8.67 -2.23
CA ASN A 171 -8.92 7.72 -1.19
C ASN A 171 -9.49 6.33 -1.51
N LEU A 172 -8.64 5.32 -1.37
CA LEU A 172 -9.01 3.92 -1.41
C LEU A 172 -8.73 3.34 -0.03
N SER A 173 -9.78 2.94 0.67
CA SER A 173 -9.67 2.22 1.93
C SER A 173 -10.29 0.82 1.78
N ASN A 174 -9.98 -0.08 2.70
CA ASN A 174 -10.42 -1.48 2.63
C ASN A 174 -11.94 -1.69 2.59
N ASN A 175 -12.75 -0.64 2.87
CA ASN A 175 -14.21 -0.73 2.86
C ASN A 175 -14.91 0.38 2.04
N LEU A 176 -14.23 1.49 1.75
CA LEU A 176 -14.82 2.67 1.12
C LEU A 176 -13.90 3.25 0.06
N TRP A 177 -14.51 3.64 -1.06
CA TRP A 177 -13.89 4.44 -2.10
C TRP A 177 -14.40 5.86 -2.01
N LYS A 178 -13.49 6.83 -2.07
CA LYS A 178 -13.84 8.24 -2.19
C LYS A 178 -13.40 8.76 -3.54
N PHE A 179 -14.31 9.37 -4.29
CA PHE A 179 -14.05 9.95 -5.60
C PHE A 179 -14.26 11.45 -5.56
N LEU A 180 -13.44 12.18 -6.31
CA LEU A 180 -13.78 13.55 -6.69
C LEU A 180 -14.49 13.48 -8.03
N LEU A 181 -15.78 13.81 -8.03
CA LEU A 181 -16.53 14.00 -9.25
C LEU A 181 -16.86 15.48 -9.38
N TYR A 182 -16.08 16.18 -10.20
CA TYR A 182 -16.04 17.64 -10.26
C TYR A 182 -15.67 18.25 -8.90
N ASN A 183 -16.64 18.79 -8.17
CA ASN A 183 -16.44 19.36 -6.83
C ASN A 183 -17.19 18.58 -5.74
N VAL A 184 -17.74 17.42 -6.10
CA VAL A 184 -18.49 16.57 -5.19
C VAL A 184 -17.64 15.38 -4.81
N ILE A 185 -17.44 15.18 -3.51
CA ILE A 185 -16.89 13.94 -2.99
C ILE A 185 -18.01 12.90 -3.02
N ILE A 186 -17.72 11.73 -3.58
CA ILE A 186 -18.64 10.59 -3.55
C ILE A 186 -17.97 9.47 -2.79
N THR A 187 -18.60 9.04 -1.70
CA THR A 187 -18.18 7.86 -0.96
C THR A 187 -19.03 6.66 -1.41
N VAL A 188 -18.39 5.58 -1.82
CA VAL A 188 -19.06 4.34 -2.26
C VAL A 188 -18.46 3.18 -1.50
N LYS A 189 -19.29 2.27 -1.00
CA LYS A 189 -18.77 1.05 -0.39
C LYS A 189 -18.19 0.13 -1.45
N ASN A 190 -17.17 -0.61 -1.06
CA ASN A 190 -16.46 -1.53 -1.92
C ASN A 190 -17.39 -2.49 -2.68
N GLU A 191 -18.38 -3.06 -2.01
CA GLU A 191 -19.34 -4.00 -2.60
C GLU A 191 -20.28 -3.35 -3.64
N GLN A 192 -20.41 -2.03 -3.61
CA GLN A 192 -21.33 -1.25 -4.46
C GLN A 192 -20.64 -0.56 -5.64
N ILE A 193 -19.33 -0.73 -5.79
CA ILE A 193 -18.58 0.06 -6.78
C ILE A 193 -18.97 -0.23 -8.23
N ARG A 194 -19.35 -1.49 -8.52
CA ARG A 194 -19.86 -1.88 -9.84
C ARG A 194 -21.19 -1.22 -10.13
N ASP A 195 -22.13 -1.27 -9.19
CA ASP A 195 -23.44 -0.63 -9.34
C ASP A 195 -23.32 0.89 -9.51
N PHE A 196 -22.32 1.51 -8.86
CA PHE A 196 -22.00 2.92 -9.06
C PHE A 196 -21.53 3.20 -10.49
N ILE A 197 -20.58 2.43 -11.01
CA ILE A 197 -20.08 2.58 -12.39
C ILE A 197 -21.24 2.40 -13.39
N ASP A 198 -22.05 1.37 -13.22
CA ASP A 198 -23.20 1.08 -14.07
C ASP A 198 -24.24 2.22 -14.03
N SER A 199 -24.48 2.80 -12.85
CA SER A 199 -25.38 3.93 -12.69
C SER A 199 -24.82 5.20 -13.35
N TYR A 200 -23.50 5.41 -13.23
CA TYR A 200 -22.81 6.54 -13.86
C TYR A 200 -22.89 6.48 -15.39
N ASP A 201 -22.63 5.33 -15.99
CA ASP A 201 -22.70 5.15 -17.45
C ASP A 201 -24.12 5.30 -18.00
N ASN A 202 -25.11 5.03 -17.17
CA ASN A 202 -26.52 5.11 -17.51
C ASN A 202 -27.18 6.32 -16.85
N ALA A 203 -26.47 7.44 -16.76
CA ALA A 203 -26.93 8.60 -15.98
C ALA A 203 -28.30 9.17 -16.39
N GLU A 204 -28.75 8.90 -17.61
CA GLU A 204 -30.09 9.26 -18.08
C GLU A 204 -31.20 8.34 -17.54
N ASN A 205 -30.84 7.12 -17.11
CA ASN A 205 -31.75 6.13 -16.58
C ASN A 205 -31.95 6.27 -15.07
N THR A 206 -32.97 7.04 -14.71
CA THR A 206 -33.32 7.32 -13.30
C THR A 206 -33.65 6.07 -12.47
N SER A 207 -34.07 4.95 -13.07
CA SER A 207 -34.38 3.74 -12.31
C SER A 207 -33.12 3.05 -11.77
N LYS A 208 -31.99 3.12 -12.49
CA LYS A 208 -30.71 2.57 -12.05
C LYS A 208 -30.17 3.30 -10.81
N TRP A 209 -30.23 4.64 -10.83
CA TRP A 209 -29.90 5.43 -9.64
C TRP A 209 -30.83 5.15 -8.46
N ARG A 210 -32.15 5.03 -8.68
CA ARG A 210 -33.07 4.60 -7.61
C ARG A 210 -32.71 3.23 -7.04
N SER A 211 -32.30 2.28 -7.88
CA SER A 211 -31.86 0.96 -7.42
C SER A 211 -30.58 1.07 -6.57
N PHE A 212 -29.59 1.85 -7.04
CA PHE A 212 -28.33 2.07 -6.32
C PHE A 212 -28.53 2.75 -4.95
N PHE A 213 -29.46 3.71 -4.87
CA PHE A 213 -29.76 4.44 -3.65
C PHE A 213 -30.80 3.77 -2.75
N GLY A 214 -31.73 3.02 -3.32
CA GLY A 214 -32.84 2.36 -2.62
C GLY A 214 -32.46 1.02 -1.99
N GLY A 215 -31.35 0.41 -2.41
CA GLY A 215 -30.72 -0.69 -1.70
C GLY A 215 -30.04 -0.18 -0.44
N ASN A 216 -30.52 -0.60 0.73
CA ASN A 216 -30.05 -0.15 2.05
C ASN A 216 -28.50 0.02 2.12
N LYS A 217 -28.05 1.27 2.36
CA LYS A 217 -26.73 1.70 2.89
C LYS A 217 -25.68 2.30 1.93
N SER A 218 -26.04 2.87 0.78
CA SER A 218 -25.13 3.76 0.01
C SER A 218 -25.10 5.16 0.63
N LYS A 219 -23.94 5.71 0.99
CA LYS A 219 -23.81 7.05 1.59
C LYS A 219 -22.94 7.95 0.71
N ILE A 220 -23.53 8.90 0.00
CA ILE A 220 -22.78 9.90 -0.78
C ILE A 220 -22.64 11.18 0.05
N GLU A 221 -21.42 11.47 0.52
CA GLU A 221 -21.11 12.68 1.30
C GLU A 221 -20.65 13.83 0.38
N ILE A 222 -21.54 14.77 0.07
CA ILE A 222 -21.25 15.88 -0.85
C ILE A 222 -20.64 17.09 -0.10
N ASN A 223 -19.32 17.23 -0.10
CA ASN A 223 -18.67 18.45 0.40
C ASN A 223 -18.92 19.64 -0.53
N LYS A 224 -19.44 20.74 0.04
CA LYS A 224 -20.00 21.87 -0.70
C LYS A 224 -18.93 22.95 -0.93
N HIS A 225 -18.14 22.82 -1.99
CA HIS A 225 -17.40 23.96 -2.55
C HIS A 225 -17.74 24.09 -4.04
N THR A 226 -18.40 25.19 -4.41
CA THR A 226 -18.67 25.69 -5.78
C THR A 226 -19.74 25.01 -6.66
N ASP A 227 -20.31 25.85 -7.53
CA ASP A 227 -21.49 25.67 -8.37
C ASP A 227 -21.59 24.30 -9.07
N LEU A 228 -22.76 23.66 -8.93
CA LEU A 228 -23.13 22.45 -9.65
C LEU A 228 -23.34 22.73 -11.15
N ALA A 229 -22.25 23.00 -11.88
CA ALA A 229 -22.28 23.32 -13.30
C ALA A 229 -22.56 22.09 -14.20
N ASN A 230 -22.66 20.87 -13.64
CA ASN A 230 -22.95 19.66 -14.43
C ASN A 230 -24.45 19.28 -14.37
N PRO A 231 -25.19 19.36 -15.50
CA PRO A 231 -26.62 19.06 -15.55
C PRO A 231 -26.98 17.64 -15.12
N VAL A 232 -26.09 16.66 -15.35
CA VAL A 232 -26.30 15.25 -15.02
C VAL A 232 -26.22 15.04 -13.51
N LEU A 233 -25.17 15.57 -12.86
CA LEU A 233 -25.01 15.46 -11.41
C LEU A 233 -26.12 16.21 -10.66
N THR A 234 -26.43 17.42 -11.13
CA THR A 234 -27.54 18.23 -10.62
C THR A 234 -28.87 17.49 -10.76
N LYS A 235 -29.10 16.82 -11.90
CA LYS A 235 -30.31 16.02 -12.14
C LYS A 235 -30.38 14.82 -11.18
N ILE A 236 -29.28 14.08 -11.01
CA ILE A 236 -29.21 12.93 -10.08
C ILE A 236 -29.47 13.37 -8.64
N ILE A 237 -28.77 14.41 -8.16
CA ILE A 237 -28.93 14.95 -6.81
C ILE A 237 -30.38 15.43 -6.59
N ASN A 238 -30.95 16.17 -7.55
CA ASN A 238 -32.33 16.64 -7.45
C ASN A 238 -33.35 15.50 -7.41
N GLN A 239 -33.17 14.49 -8.26
CA GLN A 239 -34.11 13.37 -8.39
C GLN A 239 -34.05 12.41 -7.20
N HIS A 240 -32.91 12.36 -6.50
CA HIS A 240 -32.67 11.39 -5.43
C HIS A 240 -32.29 12.04 -4.09
N LYS A 241 -32.54 13.34 -3.90
CA LYS A 241 -32.20 14.09 -2.67
C LYS A 241 -32.68 13.47 -1.36
N ARG A 242 -33.74 12.65 -1.40
CA ARG A 242 -34.30 11.94 -0.23
C ARG A 242 -33.54 10.66 0.14
N LEU A 243 -32.69 10.17 -0.77
CA LEU A 243 -31.93 8.93 -0.63
C LEU A 243 -30.42 9.20 -0.53
N ILE A 244 -30.00 10.46 -0.57
CA ILE A 244 -28.60 10.89 -0.55
C ILE A 244 -28.36 11.65 0.77
N ASP A 245 -27.43 11.17 1.59
CA ASP A 245 -27.03 11.83 2.85
C ASP A 245 -26.00 12.93 2.59
N ILE A 246 -26.46 14.17 2.43
CA ILE A 246 -25.61 15.32 2.13
C ILE A 246 -25.07 15.91 3.42
N LYS A 247 -23.74 15.97 3.52
CA LYS A 247 -23.02 16.53 4.67
C LYS A 247 -22.18 17.71 4.23
N ASP A 248 -22.12 18.75 5.04
CA ASP A 248 -21.19 19.86 4.80
C ASP A 248 -19.74 19.46 5.11
N GLU A 249 -18.81 20.40 4.90
CA GLU A 249 -17.37 20.21 5.16
C GLU A 249 -17.03 19.89 6.64
N HIS A 250 -17.99 20.05 7.54
CA HIS A 250 -17.88 19.73 8.96
C HIS A 250 -18.59 18.41 9.33
N GLY A 251 -19.14 17.69 8.35
CA GLY A 251 -19.80 16.41 8.53
C GLY A 251 -21.22 16.51 9.10
N LEU A 252 -21.77 17.73 9.22
CA LEU A 252 -23.13 18.00 9.69
C LEU A 252 -24.13 17.75 8.56
N HIS A 253 -25.33 17.27 8.90
CA HIS A 253 -26.39 17.09 7.91
C HIS A 253 -26.76 18.46 7.34
N ALA A 254 -26.61 18.63 6.02
CA ALA A 254 -27.05 19.84 5.36
C ALA A 254 -28.59 19.82 5.29
N ASP A 255 -29.24 20.44 6.27
CA ASP A 255 -30.69 20.62 6.26
C ASP A 255 -31.09 21.41 5.01
N ALA A 256 -31.84 20.74 4.13
CA ALA A 256 -32.37 21.24 2.87
C ALA A 256 -31.31 21.77 1.88
N VAL A 257 -31.05 20.97 0.85
CA VAL A 257 -30.49 21.48 -0.41
C VAL A 257 -31.49 22.46 -1.04
N HIS A 258 -31.37 23.74 -0.73
CA HIS A 258 -31.88 24.79 -1.59
C HIS A 258 -30.94 24.88 -2.79
N ILE A 259 -31.28 24.18 -3.88
CA ILE A 259 -30.70 24.48 -5.18
C ILE A 259 -31.35 25.78 -5.62
N ASP A 260 -30.68 26.87 -5.32
CA ASP A 260 -31.11 28.19 -5.75
C ASP A 260 -31.08 28.23 -7.29
N LYS A 261 -32.27 28.41 -7.89
CA LYS A 261 -32.43 28.53 -9.35
C LYS A 261 -32.08 29.93 -9.86
N THR A 262 -31.61 30.82 -8.99
CA THR A 262 -31.41 32.23 -9.30
C THR A 262 -29.96 32.67 -9.06
N LEU A 263 -29.05 32.24 -9.93
CA LEU A 263 -27.84 33.02 -10.20
C LEU A 263 -27.87 33.46 -11.65
N LYS A 264 -28.37 34.69 -11.83
CA LYS A 264 -28.24 35.43 -13.09
C LYS A 264 -26.76 35.63 -13.35
N TRP A 265 -26.35 35.27 -14.55
CA TRP A 265 -25.04 35.56 -15.12
C TRP A 265 -24.79 37.07 -15.09
N ASN A 266 -23.82 37.51 -14.31
CA ASN A 266 -23.10 38.74 -14.62
C ASN A 266 -21.84 38.33 -15.35
N HIS A 267 -21.86 38.51 -16.67
CA HIS A 267 -20.64 38.61 -17.46
C HIS A 267 -19.81 39.75 -16.88
N ILE A 268 -18.60 39.43 -16.42
CA ILE A 268 -17.55 40.43 -16.31
C ILE A 268 -16.48 39.98 -17.31
N SER A 269 -16.37 40.84 -18.32
CA SER A 269 -15.36 40.92 -19.38
C SER A 269 -13.93 40.83 -18.87
#